data_AF-A0A7M3ZSR0-F1
#
_entry.id   AF-A0A7M3ZSR0-F1
#
_cell.length_a   1.000
_cell.length_b   1.000
_cell.length_c   1.000
_cell.angle_alpha   90.00
_cell.angle_beta   90.00
_cell.angle_gamma   90.00
#
_symmetry.space_group_name_H-M   'P 1'
#
loop_
_entity.id
_entity.type
_entity.pdbx_description
1 polymer ?
#
loop_
_entity_poly.entity_id
_entity_poly.type
_entity_poly.pdbx_seq_one_letter_code
_entity_poly.pdbx_strand_id
1 'polypeptide(L)'
;MRSDVLNLILGWTLLALLVPLGLCGIITAWLDGWVLAAQAFLPAMLISGGLGAAMLGLFTRTDSAQRLRDLEAFVGVGLVWPLTVFIGALPYWFGGVFVGPFVDGALTIDVMRGFVNAWFESMSGFTTSGATVLSHNMSPNCIPGTTADCINAQPRGLL
;
A
#
# COMPACT_ATOMS: atom_id res chain seq x y z
N MET A 1 28.56 3.94 -4.13
CA MET A 1 27.19 3.71 -4.63
C MET A 1 26.58 5.07 -4.90
N ARG A 2 26.07 5.35 -6.10
CA ARG A 2 25.45 6.66 -6.37
C ARG A 2 24.01 6.64 -5.87
N SER A 3 23.76 7.28 -4.72
CA SER A 3 22.41 7.39 -4.13
C SER A 3 21.44 8.13 -5.06
N ASP A 4 21.95 9.04 -5.89
CA ASP A 4 21.13 9.86 -6.79
C ASP A 4 20.32 9.00 -7.77
N VAL A 5 20.92 7.96 -8.36
CA VAL A 5 20.23 7.06 -9.30
C VAL A 5 19.18 6.21 -8.57
N LEU A 6 19.47 5.77 -7.34
CA LEU A 6 18.50 5.03 -6.52
C LEU A 6 17.30 5.92 -6.17
N ASN A 7 17.54 7.17 -5.77
CA ASN A 7 16.48 8.13 -5.46
C ASN A 7 15.63 8.47 -6.69
N LEU A 8 16.24 8.51 -7.88
CA LEU A 8 15.52 8.68 -9.13
C LEU A 8 14.54 7.52 -9.38
N ILE A 9 15.01 6.28 -9.26
CA ILE A 9 14.21 5.07 -9.50
C ILE A 9 13.08 4.96 -8.46
N LEU A 10 13.42 5.09 -7.18
CA LEU A 10 12.45 5.00 -6.09
C LEU A 10 11.42 6.13 -6.15
N GLY A 11 11.87 7.36 -6.41
CA GLY A 11 11.01 8.53 -6.54
C GLY A 11 9.99 8.39 -7.67
N TRP A 12 10.44 8.00 -8.86
CA TRP A 12 9.54 7.75 -9.99
C TRP A 12 8.60 6.57 -9.75
N THR A 13 9.08 5.51 -9.08
CA THR A 13 8.22 4.37 -8.75
C THR A 13 7.09 4.78 -7.81
N LEU A 14 7.40 5.56 -6.76
CA LEU A 14 6.42 6.10 -5.83
C LEU A 14 5.40 7.03 -6.49
N LEU A 15 5.84 7.87 -7.44
CA LEU A 15 4.92 8.70 -8.23
C LEU A 15 4.07 7.86 -9.18
N ALA A 16 4.64 6.83 -9.79
CA ALA A 16 3.90 5.93 -10.67
C ALA A 16 2.78 5.19 -9.94
N LEU A 17 2.97 4.84 -8.66
CA LEU A 17 1.92 4.23 -7.82
C LEU A 17 0.68 5.11 -7.62
N LEU A 18 0.78 6.43 -7.81
CA LEU A 18 -0.39 7.31 -7.71
C LEU A 18 -1.47 6.97 -8.74
N VAL A 19 -1.08 6.45 -9.91
CA VAL A 19 -2.02 6.07 -10.98
C VAL A 19 -2.92 4.90 -10.57
N PRO A 20 -2.39 3.71 -10.20
CA PRO A 20 -3.24 2.61 -9.74
C PRO A 20 -3.97 2.95 -8.43
N LEU A 21 -3.34 3.66 -7.48
CA LEU A 21 -4.02 4.08 -6.25
C LEU A 21 -5.21 5.01 -6.54
N GLY A 22 -5.05 5.98 -7.44
CA GLY A 22 -6.12 6.88 -7.85
C GLY A 22 -7.23 6.14 -8.58
N LEU A 23 -6.89 5.21 -9.47
CA LEU A 23 -7.87 4.39 -10.17
C LEU A 23 -8.69 3.53 -9.20
N CYS A 24 -8.02 2.79 -8.31
CA CYS A 24 -8.71 1.99 -7.29
C CYS A 24 -9.55 2.88 -6.37
N GLY A 25 -9.04 4.03 -5.93
CA GLY A 25 -9.80 4.98 -5.13
C GLY A 25 -11.07 5.49 -5.81
N ILE A 26 -11.03 5.76 -7.12
CA ILE A 26 -12.23 6.12 -7.89
C ILE A 26 -13.22 4.95 -7.95
N ILE A 27 -12.73 3.73 -8.15
CA ILE A 27 -13.57 2.52 -8.17
C ILE A 27 -14.22 2.31 -6.79
N THR A 28 -13.47 2.41 -5.69
CA THR A 28 -13.99 2.32 -4.33
C THR A 28 -15.03 3.42 -4.06
N ALA A 29 -14.81 4.64 -4.55
CA ALA A 29 -15.76 5.73 -4.39
C ALA A 29 -17.10 5.42 -5.07
N TRP A 30 -17.06 4.70 -6.19
CA TRP A 30 -18.24 4.28 -6.94
C TRP A 30 -18.96 3.08 -6.32
N LEU A 31 -18.21 2.10 -5.80
CA LEU A 31 -18.74 0.85 -5.28
C LEU A 31 -19.15 0.91 -3.80
N ASP A 32 -18.27 1.47 -2.95
CA ASP A 32 -18.39 1.42 -1.48
C ASP A 32 -18.57 2.81 -0.85
N GLY A 33 -18.42 3.87 -1.65
CA GLY A 33 -18.71 5.24 -1.27
C GLY A 33 -17.48 6.12 -1.02
N TRP A 34 -17.71 7.43 -1.09
CA TRP A 34 -16.65 8.44 -1.07
C TRP A 34 -15.84 8.47 0.23
N VAL A 35 -16.50 8.27 1.38
CA VAL A 35 -15.83 8.34 2.70
C VAL A 35 -14.77 7.26 2.82
N LEU A 36 -15.12 6.02 2.47
CA LEU A 36 -14.18 4.89 2.52
C LEU A 36 -13.03 5.08 1.54
N ALA A 37 -13.34 5.49 0.30
CA ALA A 37 -12.33 5.75 -0.71
C ALA A 37 -11.31 6.81 -0.27
N ALA A 38 -11.79 7.93 0.27
CA ALA A 38 -10.93 8.97 0.79
C ALA A 38 -10.09 8.47 1.97
N GLN A 39 -10.69 7.75 2.93
CA GLN A 39 -9.98 7.21 4.09
C GLN A 39 -8.88 6.21 3.70
N ALA A 40 -9.17 5.30 2.77
CA ALA A 40 -8.23 4.24 2.38
C ALA A 40 -7.11 4.76 1.47
N PHE A 41 -7.45 5.53 0.43
CA PHE A 41 -6.51 5.85 -0.65
C PHE A 41 -5.86 7.23 -0.50
N LEU A 42 -6.54 8.24 0.08
CA LEU A 42 -5.95 9.58 0.16
C LEU A 42 -4.66 9.60 1.00
N PRO A 43 -4.59 8.97 2.20
CA PRO A 43 -3.33 8.91 2.94
C PRO A 43 -2.25 8.16 2.18
N ALA A 44 -2.59 7.05 1.51
CA ALA A 44 -1.65 6.27 0.71
C ALA A 44 -1.07 7.09 -0.45
N MET A 45 -1.91 7.83 -1.17
CA MET A 45 -1.49 8.73 -2.25
C MET A 45 -0.63 9.89 -1.73
N LEU A 46 -1.00 10.51 -0.60
CA LEU A 46 -0.22 11.59 -0.02
C LEU A 46 1.16 11.11 0.45
N ILE A 47 1.24 9.94 1.08
CA ILE A 47 2.51 9.34 1.51
C ILE A 47 3.36 8.97 0.30
N SER A 48 2.80 8.26 -0.70
CA SER A 48 3.53 7.86 -1.90
C SER A 48 3.99 9.07 -2.71
N GLY A 49 3.08 10.01 -2.97
CA GLY A 49 3.36 11.22 -3.73
C GLY A 49 4.34 12.14 -3.02
N GLY A 50 4.17 12.34 -1.71
CA GLY A 50 5.05 13.16 -0.88
C GLY A 50 6.46 12.60 -0.80
N LEU A 51 6.61 11.30 -0.53
CA LEU A 51 7.92 10.63 -0.52
C LEU A 51 8.55 10.65 -1.91
N GLY A 52 7.78 10.35 -2.96
CA GLY A 52 8.27 10.34 -4.34
C GLY A 52 8.77 11.72 -4.78
N ALA A 53 7.97 12.76 -4.53
CA ALA A 53 8.35 14.15 -4.82
C ALA A 53 9.55 14.61 -3.99
N ALA A 54 9.63 14.23 -2.70
CA ALA A 54 10.77 14.55 -1.86
C ALA A 54 12.06 13.89 -2.38
N MET A 55 12.01 12.61 -2.77
CA MET A 55 13.13 11.90 -3.38
C MET A 55 13.60 12.59 -4.66
N LEU A 56 12.67 12.98 -5.54
CA LEU A 56 12.99 13.63 -6.80
C LEU A 56 13.46 15.08 -6.66
N GLY A 57 12.89 15.82 -5.70
CA GLY A 57 13.16 17.24 -5.52
C GLY A 57 14.39 17.56 -4.66
N LEU A 58 14.66 16.73 -3.63
CA LEU A 58 15.72 17.02 -2.65
C LEU A 58 16.95 16.12 -2.81
N PHE A 59 16.79 14.93 -3.40
CA PHE A 59 17.81 13.87 -3.33
C PHE A 59 18.28 13.34 -4.69
N THR A 60 17.88 13.98 -5.80
CA THR A 60 18.37 13.68 -7.16
C THR A 60 19.05 14.87 -7.80
N ARG A 61 20.22 14.61 -8.39
CA ARG A 61 20.89 15.54 -9.31
C ARG A 61 20.57 15.16 -10.75
N THR A 62 20.19 16.14 -11.56
CA THR A 62 19.80 16.01 -12.97
C THR A 62 20.92 15.53 -13.91
N ASP A 63 22.17 15.47 -13.43
CA ASP A 63 23.37 15.08 -14.21
C ASP A 63 23.68 13.56 -14.20
N SER A 64 22.68 12.72 -13.92
CA SER A 64 22.87 11.28 -13.69
C SER A 64 22.53 10.39 -14.89
N ALA A 65 22.75 10.86 -16.12
CA ALA A 65 22.53 10.12 -17.37
C ALA A 65 23.64 9.08 -17.71
N GLN A 66 24.25 8.46 -16.69
CA GLN A 66 25.29 7.45 -16.88
C GLN A 66 24.71 6.05 -16.67
N ARG A 67 25.11 5.11 -17.54
CA ARG A 67 24.68 3.70 -17.55
C ARG A 67 24.67 3.11 -16.12
N LEU A 68 23.51 2.56 -15.71
CA LEU A 68 23.36 1.84 -14.44
C LEU A 68 24.47 0.80 -14.29
N ARG A 69 25.10 0.76 -13.12
CA ARG A 69 26.01 -0.32 -12.76
C ARG A 69 25.21 -1.45 -12.13
N ASP A 70 25.58 -2.71 -12.37
CA ASP A 70 24.79 -3.88 -11.98
C ASP A 70 24.36 -3.89 -10.50
N LEU A 71 25.22 -3.40 -9.59
CA LEU A 71 24.91 -3.27 -8.16
C LEU A 71 23.75 -2.30 -7.87
N GLU A 72 23.66 -1.18 -8.61
CA GLU A 72 22.60 -0.18 -8.42
C GLU A 72 21.26 -0.73 -8.90
N ALA A 73 21.26 -1.57 -9.93
CA ALA A 73 20.07 -2.28 -10.37
C ALA A 73 19.58 -3.29 -9.31
N PHE A 74 20.48 -4.09 -8.74
CA PHE A 74 20.12 -5.05 -7.67
C PHE A 74 19.55 -4.34 -6.43
N VAL A 75 20.21 -3.28 -5.96
CA VAL A 75 19.73 -2.48 -4.82
C VAL A 75 18.42 -1.78 -5.14
N GLY A 76 18.28 -1.25 -6.37
CA GLY A 76 17.05 -0.62 -6.84
C GLY A 76 15.86 -1.57 -6.75
N VAL A 77 15.97 -2.77 -7.33
CA VAL A 77 14.91 -3.78 -7.26
C VAL A 77 14.64 -4.23 -5.82
N GLY A 78 15.70 -4.44 -5.03
CA GLY A 78 15.58 -4.86 -3.63
C GLY A 78 14.89 -3.83 -2.73
N LEU A 79 14.94 -2.55 -3.07
CA LEU A 79 14.26 -1.47 -2.32
C LEU A 79 12.89 -1.13 -2.90
N VAL A 80 12.72 -1.20 -4.22
CA VAL A 80 11.44 -0.94 -4.89
C VAL A 80 10.36 -1.88 -4.36
N TRP A 81 10.65 -3.18 -4.25
CA TRP A 81 9.64 -4.16 -3.84
C TRP A 81 9.07 -3.93 -2.42
N PRO A 82 9.90 -3.85 -1.35
CA PRO A 82 9.37 -3.55 -0.02
C PRO A 82 8.62 -2.22 0.04
N LEU A 83 9.06 -1.22 -0.73
CA LEU A 83 8.45 0.10 -0.76
C LEU A 83 7.07 0.07 -1.45
N THR A 84 6.95 -0.61 -2.59
CA THR A 84 5.65 -0.77 -3.27
C THR A 84 4.67 -1.56 -2.41
N VAL A 85 5.16 -2.62 -1.76
CA VAL A 85 4.37 -3.43 -0.83
C VAL A 85 3.90 -2.60 0.37
N PHE A 86 4.79 -1.79 0.95
CA PHE A 86 4.41 -0.88 2.03
C PHE A 86 3.29 0.07 1.61
N ILE A 87 3.43 0.74 0.46
CA ILE A 87 2.43 1.69 -0.02
C ILE A 87 1.10 0.98 -0.33
N GLY A 88 1.13 -0.20 -0.97
CA GLY A 88 -0.08 -0.97 -1.25
C GLY A 88 -0.73 -1.62 -0.04
N ALA A 89 -0.04 -1.73 1.10
CA ALA A 89 -0.63 -2.19 2.35
C ALA A 89 -1.53 -1.13 2.98
N LEU A 90 -1.29 0.16 2.69
CA LEU A 90 -1.98 1.27 3.33
C LEU A 90 -3.51 1.29 3.08
N PRO A 91 -4.02 1.05 1.84
CA PRO A 91 -5.46 0.96 1.62
C PRO A 91 -6.15 -0.15 2.42
N TYR A 92 -5.52 -1.32 2.59
CA TYR A 92 -6.06 -2.40 3.42
C TYR A 92 -6.11 -2.02 4.90
N TRP A 93 -5.08 -1.32 5.38
CA TRP A 93 -4.96 -0.93 6.79
C TRP A 93 -5.87 0.26 7.14
N PHE A 94 -5.84 1.33 6.34
CA PHE A 94 -6.69 2.51 6.56
C PHE A 94 -8.14 2.29 6.14
N GLY A 95 -8.40 1.43 5.15
CA GLY A 95 -9.74 1.09 4.69
C GLY A 95 -10.50 0.12 5.60
N GLY A 96 -9.90 -0.33 6.71
CA GLY A 96 -10.60 -1.17 7.68
C GLY A 96 -10.83 -2.61 7.23
N VAL A 97 -10.11 -3.08 6.20
CA VAL A 97 -10.08 -4.51 5.84
C VAL A 97 -9.45 -5.32 6.98
N PHE A 98 -8.38 -4.78 7.57
CA PHE A 98 -7.80 -5.25 8.83
C PHE A 98 -7.99 -4.20 9.93
N VAL A 99 -7.67 -4.57 11.17
CA VAL A 99 -7.72 -3.63 12.31
C VAL A 99 -6.71 -2.50 12.09
N GLY A 100 -7.23 -1.34 11.71
CA GLY A 100 -6.47 -0.14 11.40
C GLY A 100 -6.55 0.93 12.48
N PRO A 101 -5.83 2.05 12.31
CA PRO A 101 -5.84 3.16 13.27
C PRO A 101 -7.18 3.91 13.33
N PHE A 102 -8.07 3.67 12.36
CA PHE A 102 -9.41 4.27 12.29
C PHE A 102 -10.51 3.33 12.82
N VAL A 103 -10.15 2.20 13.43
CA VAL A 103 -11.11 1.29 14.07
C VAL A 103 -11.30 1.70 15.52
N ASP A 104 -12.54 2.04 15.88
CA ASP A 104 -12.88 2.49 17.23
C ASP A 104 -12.65 1.39 18.28
N GLY A 105 -12.03 1.76 19.39
CA GLY A 105 -11.78 0.86 20.52
C GLY A 105 -10.67 -0.17 20.31
N ALA A 106 -9.95 -0.13 19.19
CA ALA A 106 -8.83 -1.03 18.93
C ALA A 106 -7.63 -0.74 19.85
N LEU A 107 -7.05 -1.79 20.43
CA LEU A 107 -5.79 -1.69 21.17
C LEU A 107 -4.64 -1.49 20.19
N THR A 108 -3.58 -0.77 20.60
CA THR A 108 -2.39 -0.53 19.77
C THR A 108 -1.78 -1.82 19.23
N ILE A 109 -1.80 -2.90 20.02
CA ILE A 109 -1.29 -4.20 19.58
C ILE A 109 -2.10 -4.79 18.42
N ASP A 110 -3.41 -4.58 18.40
CA ASP A 110 -4.28 -5.09 17.34
C ASP A 110 -4.15 -4.25 16.07
N VAL A 111 -3.96 -2.93 16.21
CA VAL A 111 -3.63 -2.04 15.09
C VAL A 111 -2.33 -2.46 14.40
N MET A 112 -1.29 -2.80 15.18
CA MET A 112 -0.01 -3.27 14.64
C MET A 112 -0.12 -4.66 13.99
N ARG A 113 -0.92 -5.57 14.57
CA ARG A 113 -1.23 -6.86 13.94
C ARG A 113 -1.98 -6.68 12.62
N GLY A 114 -2.93 -5.76 12.58
CA GLY A 114 -3.66 -5.42 11.36
C GLY A 114 -2.74 -4.87 10.26
N PHE A 115 -1.72 -4.09 10.62
CA PHE A 115 -0.69 -3.65 9.66
C PHE A 115 0.11 -4.83 9.10
N VAL A 116 0.50 -5.81 9.94
CA VAL A 116 1.21 -7.01 9.47
C VAL A 116 0.35 -7.82 8.50
N ASN A 117 -0.95 -7.95 8.77
CA ASN A 117 -1.87 -8.62 7.86
C ASN A 117 -2.03 -7.85 6.54
N ALA A 118 -2.16 -6.52 6.60
CA ALA A 118 -2.22 -5.66 5.41
C ALA A 118 -0.94 -5.74 4.58
N TRP A 119 0.22 -5.82 5.23
CA TRP A 119 1.51 -6.04 4.57
C TRP A 119 1.53 -7.40 3.86
N PHE A 120 1.04 -8.46 4.51
CA PHE A 120 0.97 -9.79 3.91
C PHE A 120 0.09 -9.80 2.66
N GLU A 121 -1.12 -9.21 2.71
CA GLU A 121 -2.01 -9.13 1.56
C GLU A 121 -1.37 -8.35 0.40
N SER A 122 -0.79 -7.19 0.71
CA SER A 122 -0.09 -6.38 -0.30
C SER A 122 1.07 -7.16 -0.93
N MET A 123 1.89 -7.84 -0.12
CA MET A 123 2.98 -8.67 -0.62
C MET A 123 2.44 -9.76 -1.54
N SER A 124 1.43 -10.49 -1.09
CA SER A 124 0.83 -11.60 -1.84
C SER A 124 0.29 -11.16 -3.21
N GLY A 125 -0.39 -10.01 -3.27
CA GLY A 125 -0.88 -9.43 -4.51
C GLY A 125 0.25 -9.00 -5.44
N PHE A 126 1.21 -8.22 -4.94
CA PHE A 126 2.34 -7.72 -5.72
C PHE A 126 3.26 -8.82 -6.23
N THR A 127 3.47 -9.89 -5.46
CA THR A 127 4.27 -11.04 -5.88
C THR A 127 3.48 -12.08 -6.66
N THR A 128 2.19 -11.85 -6.91
CA THR A 128 1.30 -12.78 -7.61
C THR A 128 1.21 -14.16 -6.92
N SER A 129 1.40 -14.20 -5.60
CA SER A 129 1.32 -15.43 -4.81
C SER A 129 -0.11 -15.94 -4.69
N GLY A 130 -1.09 -15.03 -4.57
CA GLY A 130 -2.51 -15.38 -4.45
C GLY A 130 -2.90 -16.04 -3.12
N ALA A 131 -2.06 -15.90 -2.09
CA ALA A 131 -2.40 -16.32 -0.72
C ALA A 131 -3.14 -15.20 0.02
N THR A 132 -4.08 -15.55 0.91
CA THR A 132 -4.81 -14.57 1.73
C THR A 132 -4.82 -14.97 3.20
N VAL A 133 -4.78 -13.97 4.08
CA VAL A 133 -4.97 -14.05 5.53
C VAL A 133 -6.32 -13.46 5.95
N LEU A 134 -7.19 -13.11 5.00
CA LEU A 134 -8.56 -12.67 5.26
C LEU A 134 -9.37 -13.83 5.83
N SER A 135 -9.71 -13.70 7.11
CA SER A 135 -10.44 -14.72 7.85
C SER A 135 -11.25 -14.09 8.98
N HIS A 136 -12.17 -14.88 9.55
CA HIS A 136 -13.13 -14.46 10.57
C HIS A 136 -12.51 -13.91 11.86
N ASN A 137 -11.21 -14.09 12.11
CA ASN A 137 -10.54 -13.56 13.30
C ASN A 137 -9.57 -12.41 12.99
N MET A 138 -9.39 -12.05 11.72
CA MET A 138 -8.35 -11.10 11.30
C MET A 138 -8.92 -9.76 10.81
N SER A 139 -10.20 -9.70 10.46
CA SER A 139 -10.88 -8.50 9.97
C SER A 139 -11.96 -8.04 10.95
N PRO A 140 -12.09 -6.72 11.22
CA PRO A 140 -13.19 -6.19 12.01
C PRO A 140 -14.55 -6.40 11.34
N ASN A 141 -14.58 -6.59 10.02
CA ASN A 141 -15.82 -6.78 9.25
C ASN A 141 -16.34 -8.22 9.33
N CYS A 142 -15.57 -9.18 9.85
CA CYS A 142 -15.90 -10.59 9.81
C CYS A 142 -16.27 -11.13 11.19
N ILE A 143 -17.51 -10.89 11.63
CA ILE A 143 -17.99 -11.32 12.95
C ILE A 143 -18.41 -12.81 12.89
N PRO A 144 -17.75 -13.71 13.65
CA PRO A 144 -18.07 -15.14 13.64
C PRO A 144 -19.54 -15.42 13.93
N GLY A 145 -20.18 -16.26 13.11
CA GLY A 145 -21.58 -16.65 13.27
C GLY A 145 -22.62 -15.64 12.74
N THR A 146 -22.19 -14.47 12.25
CA THR A 146 -23.09 -13.49 11.62
C THR A 146 -22.72 -13.21 10.16
N THR A 147 -21.44 -13.07 9.85
CA THR A 147 -20.95 -13.00 8.46
C THR A 147 -20.76 -14.41 7.91
N ALA A 148 -21.54 -14.77 6.89
CA ALA A 148 -21.47 -16.08 6.24
C ALA A 148 -20.19 -16.26 5.41
N ASP A 149 -19.72 -15.19 4.76
CA ASP A 149 -18.48 -15.17 3.98
C ASP A 149 -17.72 -13.87 4.27
N CYS A 150 -16.55 -14.01 4.90
CA CYS A 150 -15.69 -12.90 5.30
C CYS A 150 -15.09 -12.15 4.09
N ILE A 151 -14.78 -12.86 3.00
CA ILE A 151 -14.14 -12.26 1.82
C ILE A 151 -15.17 -11.42 1.08
N ASN A 152 -16.36 -11.98 0.83
CA ASN A 152 -17.45 -11.26 0.17
C ASN A 152 -18.04 -10.10 1.01
N ALA A 153 -17.78 -10.09 2.32
CA ALA A 153 -18.21 -9.00 3.21
C ALA A 153 -17.27 -7.78 3.19
N GLN A 154 -16.07 -7.88 2.61
CA GLN A 154 -15.14 -6.76 2.52
C GLN A 154 -15.59 -5.72 1.48
N PRO A 155 -15.09 -4.48 1.57
CA PRO A 155 -15.31 -3.48 0.54
C PRO A 155 -14.80 -3.93 -0.82
N ARG A 156 -15.65 -3.80 -1.84
CA ARG A 156 -15.39 -4.34 -3.18
C ARG A 156 -14.33 -3.58 -3.95
N GLY A 157 -14.12 -2.32 -3.62
CA GLY A 157 -13.06 -1.50 -4.20
C GLY A 157 -11.68 -1.77 -3.59
N LEU A 158 -11.60 -2.58 -2.53
CA LEU A 158 -10.34 -2.97 -1.89
C LEU A 158 -9.96 -4.43 -2.17
N LEU A 159 -10.85 -5.24 -2.75
CA LEU A 159 -10.62 -6.64 -3.13
C LEU A 159 -10.76 -6.89 -4.64
#